data_AF-A0A7W1FFA4-F1
#
_entry.id   AF-A0A7W1FFA4-F1
#
_cell.length_a   1.000
_cell.length_b   1.000
_cell.length_c   1.000
_cell.angle_alpha   90.00
_cell.angle_beta   90.00
_cell.angle_gamma   90.00
#
_symmetry.space_group_name_H-M   'P 1'
#
loop_
_entity.id
_entity.type
_entity.pdbx_description
1 polymer ?
#
loop_
_entity_poly.entity_id
_entity_poly.type
_entity_poly.pdbx_seq_one_letter_code
_entity_poly.pdbx_strand_id
1 'polypeptide(L)'
;MTNSESVLQFGNNAYGKPATALNILRETVLGRENFDFAFKEYSRRWRFKRPMPADFFRTMEDASGIDLDWFWRGWFYTTDHTDISIENVRLFQVDTQNPEVEKNLQRKESDAAPITLSQRRNESIPKRIDQYPSLRDYYNDFDKFKVTDQEREEYQTFLSGLSEAEKSTINSGSYFYVVDLKNVGGLVMPVIFKVEYVDGTTEDIRIPAEIWRYNNFEVSKLIVSKKEVKAIVLDPNLETADTDLINNFFPRRAVPTRFQTFKSAQSGSVQPAPTQPLTPTPPTVNQNAGLNGRWDILIASSGGQTLPFAFDLNQTGNVITGTIESPQGTFSIRSGTFQNGLLTLKTSSAIGFTFIGQISGNNISGTVTAPQGEFTFSGSKSN
;
A
#
# COMPACT_ATOMS: atom_id res chain seq x y z
N MET A 1 -32.85 8.15 7.01
CA MET A 1 -31.91 9.13 7.59
C MET A 1 -31.79 8.83 9.07
N THR A 2 -30.60 8.47 9.52
CA THR A 2 -30.29 8.17 10.93
C THR A 2 -30.26 9.48 11.73
N ASN A 3 -30.68 9.46 12.98
CA ASN A 3 -30.67 10.63 13.85
C ASN A 3 -29.21 11.12 14.04
N SER A 4 -28.97 12.43 14.00
CA SER A 4 -27.64 13.04 14.16
C SER A 4 -26.96 12.64 15.47
N GLU A 5 -27.74 12.49 16.54
CA GLU A 5 -27.26 12.08 17.87
C GLU A 5 -26.74 10.63 17.91
N SER A 6 -27.14 9.80 16.93
CA SER A 6 -26.67 8.41 16.82
C SER A 6 -25.51 8.22 15.84
N VAL A 7 -25.02 9.29 15.20
CA VAL A 7 -23.91 9.23 14.24
C VAL A 7 -22.58 9.36 14.99
N LEU A 8 -21.81 8.27 15.02
CA LEU A 8 -20.43 8.29 15.50
C LEU A 8 -19.60 9.25 14.64
N GLN A 9 -18.69 10.01 15.27
CA GLN A 9 -17.85 11.01 14.60
C GLN A 9 -18.65 11.98 13.70
N PHE A 10 -19.75 12.54 14.23
CA PHE A 10 -20.62 13.47 13.49
C PHE A 10 -19.85 14.54 12.72
N GLY A 11 -18.81 15.13 13.31
CA GLY A 11 -17.95 16.12 12.63
C GLY A 11 -17.36 15.59 11.31
N ASN A 12 -16.68 14.45 11.35
CA ASN A 12 -16.03 13.88 10.18
C ASN A 12 -17.05 13.35 9.16
N ASN A 13 -18.13 12.73 9.63
CA ASN A 13 -19.15 12.17 8.75
C ASN A 13 -20.04 13.23 8.09
N ALA A 14 -20.37 14.31 8.80
CA ALA A 14 -21.24 15.37 8.28
C ALA A 14 -20.47 16.50 7.56
N TYR A 15 -19.21 16.75 7.91
CA TYR A 15 -18.42 17.85 7.35
C TYR A 15 -17.16 17.38 6.65
N GLY A 16 -16.33 16.56 7.31
CA GLY A 16 -15.03 16.13 6.78
C GLY A 16 -15.14 15.39 5.44
N LYS A 17 -15.81 14.23 5.44
CA LYS A 17 -15.98 13.38 4.24
C LYS A 17 -16.71 14.13 3.11
N PRO A 18 -17.84 14.83 3.34
CA PRO A 18 -18.50 15.58 2.29
C PRO A 18 -17.66 16.73 1.72
N ALA A 19 -16.89 17.44 2.54
CA ALA A 19 -16.01 18.50 2.07
C ALA A 19 -14.90 17.94 1.16
N THR A 20 -14.25 16.84 1.57
CA THR A 20 -13.25 16.16 0.75
C THR A 20 -13.85 15.68 -0.57
N ALA A 21 -15.03 15.03 -0.53
CA ALA A 21 -15.73 14.57 -1.72
C ALA A 21 -16.01 15.73 -2.69
N LEU A 22 -16.61 16.83 -2.22
CA LEU A 22 -16.92 17.97 -3.09
C LEU A 22 -15.66 18.66 -3.64
N ASN A 23 -14.57 18.70 -2.88
CA ASN A 23 -13.29 19.21 -3.38
C ASN A 23 -12.75 18.35 -4.53
N ILE A 24 -12.73 17.02 -4.35
CA ILE A 24 -12.31 16.07 -5.39
C ILE A 24 -13.23 16.16 -6.62
N LEU A 25 -14.53 16.26 -6.40
CA LEU A 25 -15.50 16.40 -7.48
C LEU A 25 -15.23 17.67 -8.30
N ARG A 26 -14.89 18.78 -7.64
CA ARG A 26 -14.59 20.07 -8.27
C ARG A 26 -13.24 20.11 -8.97
N GLU A 27 -12.19 19.58 -8.34
CA GLU A 27 -10.82 19.72 -8.85
C GLU A 27 -10.43 18.60 -9.82
N THR A 28 -10.88 17.37 -9.55
CA THR A 28 -10.37 16.17 -10.22
C THR A 28 -11.37 15.58 -11.21
N VAL A 29 -12.67 15.53 -10.86
CA VAL A 29 -13.67 14.78 -11.63
C VAL A 29 -14.39 15.68 -12.66
N LEU A 30 -15.04 16.76 -12.22
CA LEU A 30 -15.80 17.65 -13.10
C LEU A 30 -14.96 18.82 -13.65
N GLY A 31 -13.95 19.24 -12.89
CA GLY A 31 -13.26 20.50 -13.10
C GLY A 31 -14.05 21.71 -12.61
N ARG A 32 -13.32 22.80 -12.32
CA ARG A 32 -13.86 23.99 -11.64
C ARG A 32 -15.04 24.62 -12.39
N GLU A 33 -14.94 24.73 -13.71
CA GLU A 33 -15.95 25.42 -14.53
C GLU A 33 -17.30 24.68 -14.51
N ASN A 34 -17.27 23.37 -14.79
CA ASN A 34 -18.48 22.54 -14.81
C ASN A 34 -19.08 22.40 -13.41
N PHE A 35 -18.24 22.20 -12.39
CA PHE A 35 -18.71 22.16 -11.01
C PHE A 35 -19.38 23.48 -10.60
N ASP A 36 -18.72 24.62 -10.84
CA ASP A 36 -19.24 25.93 -10.43
C ASP A 36 -20.52 26.28 -11.20
N PHE A 37 -20.64 25.87 -12.46
CA PHE A 37 -21.87 25.97 -13.25
C PHE A 37 -22.99 25.13 -12.64
N ALA A 38 -22.76 23.84 -12.44
CA ALA A 38 -23.75 22.91 -11.90
C ALA A 38 -24.21 23.31 -10.48
N PHE A 39 -23.29 23.77 -9.64
CA PHE A 39 -23.58 24.22 -8.29
C PHE A 39 -24.42 25.52 -8.27
N LYS A 40 -24.16 26.45 -9.21
CA LYS A 40 -25.01 27.63 -9.41
C LYS A 40 -26.41 27.25 -9.87
N GLU A 41 -26.53 26.27 -10.76
CA GLU A 41 -27.84 25.77 -11.22
C GLU A 41 -28.62 25.10 -10.08
N TYR A 42 -27.97 24.29 -9.25
CA TYR A 42 -28.57 23.77 -8.02
C TYR A 42 -29.13 24.89 -7.14
N SER A 43 -28.31 25.91 -6.87
CA SER A 43 -28.72 27.07 -6.06
C SER A 43 -29.92 27.80 -6.67
N ARG A 44 -29.99 27.93 -8.01
CA ARG A 44 -31.12 28.54 -8.72
C ARG A 44 -32.39 27.69 -8.65
N ARG A 45 -32.30 26.38 -8.87
CA ARG A 45 -33.46 25.47 -8.88
C ARG A 45 -34.12 25.33 -7.51
N TRP A 46 -33.31 25.35 -6.46
CA TRP A 46 -33.73 25.04 -5.08
C TRP A 46 -33.81 26.24 -4.16
N ARG A 47 -33.60 27.46 -4.68
CA ARG A 47 -33.83 28.68 -3.89
C ARG A 47 -35.23 28.69 -3.28
N PHE A 48 -35.30 29.02 -1.99
CA PHE A 48 -36.54 29.07 -1.20
C PHE A 48 -37.30 27.73 -1.07
N LYS A 49 -36.65 26.59 -1.33
CA LYS A 49 -37.19 25.24 -1.15
C LYS A 49 -36.40 24.44 -0.10
N ARG A 50 -36.82 23.21 0.18
CA ARG A 50 -36.14 22.27 1.10
C ARG A 50 -35.62 21.05 0.32
N PRO A 51 -34.45 21.14 -0.32
CA PRO A 51 -33.89 20.03 -1.08
C PRO A 51 -33.47 18.87 -0.19
N MET A 52 -33.55 17.66 -0.72
CA MET A 52 -32.93 16.45 -0.18
C MET A 52 -31.61 16.14 -0.89
N PRO A 53 -30.74 15.26 -0.36
CA PRO A 53 -29.46 14.94 -1.01
C PRO A 53 -29.59 14.48 -2.47
N ALA A 54 -30.62 13.70 -2.79
CA ALA A 54 -30.88 13.24 -4.16
C ALA A 54 -31.16 14.40 -5.14
N ASP A 55 -31.73 15.51 -4.67
CA ASP A 55 -31.99 16.69 -5.49
C ASP A 55 -30.68 17.40 -5.88
N PHE A 56 -29.70 17.38 -4.97
CA PHE A 56 -28.36 17.87 -5.25
C PHE A 56 -27.65 16.98 -6.25
N PHE A 57 -27.59 15.67 -6.00
CA PHE A 57 -26.91 14.70 -6.89
C PHE A 57 -27.44 14.78 -8.32
N ARG A 58 -28.77 14.72 -8.49
CA ARG A 58 -29.41 14.84 -9.81
C ARG A 58 -29.14 16.17 -10.50
N THR A 59 -29.11 17.28 -9.76
CA THR A 59 -28.82 18.58 -10.37
C THR A 59 -27.38 18.68 -10.82
N MET A 60 -26.44 18.13 -10.05
CA MET A 60 -25.03 18.11 -10.40
C MET A 60 -24.79 17.28 -11.67
N GLU A 61 -25.43 16.12 -11.81
CA GLU A 61 -25.36 15.27 -13.02
C GLU A 61 -26.01 15.94 -14.23
N ASP A 62 -27.26 16.39 -14.10
CA ASP A 62 -28.03 16.99 -15.20
C ASP A 62 -27.36 18.26 -15.74
N ALA A 63 -26.81 19.11 -14.86
CA ALA A 63 -26.16 20.35 -15.29
C ALA A 63 -24.71 20.13 -15.79
N SER A 64 -24.01 19.09 -15.33
CA SER A 64 -22.65 18.78 -15.81
C SER A 64 -22.63 17.87 -17.04
N GLY A 65 -23.70 17.13 -17.30
CA GLY A 65 -23.78 16.15 -18.38
C GLY A 65 -22.89 14.91 -18.17
N ILE A 66 -22.42 14.69 -16.93
CA ILE A 66 -21.50 13.59 -16.56
C ILE A 66 -22.25 12.64 -15.63
N ASP A 67 -22.05 11.34 -15.83
CA ASP A 67 -22.54 10.29 -14.94
C ASP A 67 -21.69 10.24 -13.66
N LEU A 68 -22.31 10.60 -12.53
CA LEU A 68 -21.68 10.67 -11.22
C LEU A 68 -22.26 9.62 -10.26
N ASP A 69 -23.06 8.66 -10.74
CA ASP A 69 -23.69 7.64 -9.88
C ASP A 69 -22.63 6.86 -9.09
N TRP A 70 -21.52 6.51 -9.75
CA TRP A 70 -20.39 5.82 -9.11
C TRP A 70 -19.79 6.66 -7.98
N PHE A 71 -19.68 7.98 -8.18
CA PHE A 71 -19.10 8.92 -7.23
C PHE A 71 -20.01 9.08 -6.02
N TRP A 72 -21.31 9.33 -6.24
CA TRP A 72 -22.27 9.48 -5.14
C TRP A 72 -22.41 8.19 -4.34
N ARG A 73 -22.52 7.05 -5.04
CA ARG A 73 -22.61 5.74 -4.40
C ARG A 73 -21.42 5.48 -3.51
N GLY A 74 -20.21 5.63 -4.03
CA GLY A 74 -18.99 5.38 -3.27
C GLY A 74 -18.78 6.35 -2.10
N TRP A 75 -18.97 7.65 -2.31
CA TRP A 75 -18.70 8.63 -1.26
C TRP A 75 -19.80 8.71 -0.17
N PHE A 76 -21.08 8.54 -0.54
CA PHE A 76 -22.19 8.82 0.38
C PHE A 76 -23.01 7.59 0.77
N TYR A 77 -22.94 6.50 0.01
CA TYR A 77 -23.75 5.30 0.25
C TYR A 77 -22.93 4.07 0.65
N THR A 78 -21.60 4.16 0.72
CA THR A 78 -20.74 3.10 1.27
C THR A 78 -19.78 3.62 2.35
N THR A 79 -19.18 2.67 3.08
CA THR A 79 -18.10 2.91 4.06
C THR A 79 -16.72 2.73 3.43
N ASP A 80 -16.65 2.62 2.11
CA ASP A 80 -15.41 2.44 1.37
C ASP A 80 -14.58 3.73 1.43
N HIS A 81 -13.29 3.58 1.15
CA HIS A 81 -12.31 4.67 1.10
C HIS A 81 -11.39 4.47 -0.10
N THR A 82 -10.67 5.50 -0.50
CA THR A 82 -9.72 5.39 -1.60
C THR A 82 -8.42 4.77 -1.09
N ASP A 83 -8.07 3.62 -1.66
CA ASP A 83 -6.76 2.97 -1.52
C ASP A 83 -6.56 2.17 -2.81
N ILE A 84 -5.76 2.72 -3.72
CA ILE A 84 -5.43 2.12 -5.01
C ILE A 84 -3.93 1.81 -5.01
N SER A 85 -3.59 0.53 -5.13
CA SER A 85 -2.21 0.05 -5.11
C SER A 85 -1.69 -0.20 -6.52
N ILE A 86 -0.43 0.15 -6.77
CA ILE A 86 0.33 -0.40 -7.90
C ILE A 86 0.89 -1.77 -7.48
N GLU A 87 0.31 -2.83 -8.03
CA GLU A 87 0.70 -4.20 -7.70
C GLU A 87 1.94 -4.64 -8.46
N ASN A 88 1.94 -4.43 -9.77
CA ASN A 88 3.02 -4.85 -10.64
C ASN A 88 3.13 -3.94 -11.86
N VAL A 89 4.36 -3.82 -12.38
CA VAL A 89 4.62 -3.16 -13.66
C VAL A 89 5.47 -4.10 -14.49
N ARG A 90 4.85 -4.66 -15.53
CA ARG A 90 5.52 -5.55 -16.48
C ARG A 90 5.98 -4.74 -17.67
N LEU A 91 7.27 -4.81 -17.97
CA LEU A 91 7.84 -4.28 -19.20
C LEU A 91 7.82 -5.37 -20.28
N PHE A 92 7.25 -5.03 -21.43
CA PHE A 92 7.38 -5.79 -22.66
C PHE A 92 8.11 -4.91 -23.68
N GLN A 93 9.16 -5.46 -24.28
CA GLN A 93 9.83 -4.88 -25.43
C GLN A 93 9.46 -5.71 -26.67
N VAL A 94 9.32 -5.04 -27.81
CA VAL A 94 9.10 -5.75 -29.06
C VAL A 94 10.42 -6.39 -29.47
N ASP A 95 10.40 -7.72 -29.61
CA ASP A 95 11.51 -8.48 -30.17
C ASP A 95 11.71 -8.04 -31.63
N THR A 96 12.90 -7.53 -31.93
CA THR A 96 13.21 -7.02 -33.26
C THR A 96 13.35 -8.14 -34.29
N GLN A 97 13.41 -9.40 -33.83
CA GLN A 97 13.75 -10.62 -34.56
C GLN A 97 15.10 -10.53 -35.28
N ASN A 98 15.84 -9.44 -35.11
CA ASN A 98 17.13 -9.24 -35.74
C ASN A 98 18.18 -9.95 -34.89
N PRO A 99 18.82 -11.02 -35.39
CA PRO A 99 19.76 -11.80 -34.60
C PRO A 99 20.96 -10.96 -34.14
N GLU A 100 21.34 -9.91 -34.87
CA GLU A 100 22.43 -9.01 -34.49
C GLU A 100 22.05 -8.10 -33.32
N VAL A 101 20.79 -7.69 -33.21
CA VAL A 101 20.32 -6.87 -32.09
C VAL A 101 20.06 -7.75 -30.88
N GLU A 102 19.30 -8.83 -31.06
CA GLU A 102 18.85 -9.71 -29.98
C GLU A 102 20.01 -10.46 -29.31
N LYS A 103 20.96 -11.03 -30.07
CA LYS A 103 22.11 -11.72 -29.45
C LYS A 103 23.04 -10.75 -28.72
N ASN A 104 23.18 -9.53 -29.21
CA ASN A 104 23.94 -8.48 -28.50
C ASN A 104 23.23 -8.05 -27.21
N LEU A 105 21.90 -7.98 -27.20
CA LEU A 105 21.10 -7.72 -26.00
C LEU A 105 21.26 -8.85 -24.98
N GLN A 106 21.04 -10.10 -25.40
CA GLN A 106 21.17 -11.29 -24.56
C GLN A 106 22.58 -11.45 -23.99
N ARG A 107 23.63 -11.07 -24.75
CA ARG A 107 25.00 -11.02 -24.24
C ARG A 107 25.12 -10.02 -23.10
N LYS A 108 24.66 -8.79 -23.27
CA LYS A 108 24.68 -7.76 -22.21
C LYS A 108 23.90 -8.20 -20.98
N GLU A 109 22.73 -8.82 -21.15
CA GLU A 109 21.93 -9.36 -20.05
C GLU A 109 22.67 -10.49 -19.30
N SER A 110 23.28 -11.42 -20.04
CA SER A 110 24.07 -12.51 -19.47
C SER A 110 25.32 -12.02 -18.75
N ASP A 111 25.98 -10.98 -19.24
CA ASP A 111 27.16 -10.37 -18.62
C ASP A 111 26.80 -9.53 -17.38
N ALA A 112 25.61 -8.93 -17.38
CA ALA A 112 25.06 -8.21 -16.22
C ALA A 112 24.46 -9.14 -15.15
N ALA A 113 24.25 -10.42 -15.47
CA ALA A 113 23.66 -11.38 -14.55
C ALA A 113 24.57 -11.59 -13.31
N PRO A 114 23.98 -11.74 -12.11
CA PRO A 114 24.76 -11.95 -10.90
C PRO A 114 25.52 -13.28 -10.96
N ILE A 115 26.82 -13.22 -10.68
CA ILE A 115 27.65 -14.42 -10.55
C ILE A 115 27.20 -15.21 -9.32
N THR A 116 26.95 -16.51 -9.50
CA THR A 116 26.52 -17.39 -8.42
C THR A 116 27.62 -17.55 -7.35
N LEU A 117 27.20 -17.86 -6.11
CA LEU A 117 28.15 -18.11 -5.02
C LEU A 117 29.15 -19.23 -5.34
N SER A 118 28.68 -20.29 -6.01
CA SER A 118 29.52 -21.42 -6.42
C SER A 118 30.56 -21.00 -7.47
N GLN A 119 30.17 -20.23 -8.49
CA GLN A 119 31.10 -19.70 -9.49
C GLN A 119 32.18 -18.83 -8.83
N ARG A 120 31.77 -17.94 -7.91
CA ARG A 120 32.70 -17.08 -7.17
C ARG A 120 33.68 -17.88 -6.29
N ARG A 121 33.20 -18.89 -5.57
CA ARG A 121 34.05 -19.72 -4.70
C ARG A 121 34.96 -20.66 -5.48
N ASN A 122 34.50 -21.13 -6.64
CA ASN A 122 35.24 -22.06 -7.47
C ASN A 122 36.19 -21.36 -8.46
N GLU A 123 36.21 -20.02 -8.48
CA GLU A 123 37.07 -19.23 -9.38
C GLU A 123 38.55 -19.56 -9.21
N SER A 124 38.99 -19.81 -7.98
CA SER A 124 40.38 -20.18 -7.67
C SER A 124 40.69 -21.68 -7.78
N ILE A 125 39.69 -22.52 -8.08
CA ILE A 125 39.90 -23.96 -8.19
C ILE A 125 40.42 -24.26 -9.60
N PRO A 126 41.64 -24.81 -9.75
CA PRO A 126 42.18 -25.12 -11.06
C PRO A 126 41.31 -26.16 -11.75
N LYS A 127 40.92 -25.90 -13.01
CA LYS A 127 40.10 -26.84 -13.77
C LYS A 127 41.00 -27.85 -14.46
N ARG A 128 40.51 -29.08 -14.59
CA ARG A 128 41.26 -30.15 -15.27
C ARG A 128 41.55 -29.82 -16.73
N ILE A 129 40.67 -29.06 -17.39
CA ILE A 129 40.86 -28.54 -18.75
C ILE A 129 42.03 -27.55 -18.87
N ASP A 130 42.41 -26.89 -17.77
CA ASP A 130 43.55 -25.97 -17.76
C ASP A 130 44.87 -26.74 -17.76
N GLN A 131 44.89 -27.93 -17.14
CA GLN A 131 46.07 -28.81 -17.07
C GLN A 131 46.21 -29.72 -18.30
N TYR A 132 45.09 -30.11 -18.92
CA TYR A 132 45.07 -31.03 -20.07
C TYR A 132 44.30 -30.39 -21.24
N PRO A 133 44.98 -29.66 -22.15
CA PRO A 133 44.34 -29.02 -23.29
C PRO A 133 43.59 -29.99 -24.22
N SER A 134 43.97 -31.27 -24.24
CA SER A 134 43.28 -32.33 -25.00
C SER A 134 41.85 -32.61 -24.52
N LEU A 135 41.47 -32.11 -23.33
CA LEU A 135 40.11 -32.21 -22.80
C LEU A 135 39.21 -31.05 -23.27
N ARG A 136 39.75 -30.06 -23.99
CA ARG A 136 38.93 -28.99 -24.57
C ARG A 136 38.08 -29.55 -25.71
N ASP A 137 36.79 -29.27 -25.66
CA ASP A 137 35.83 -29.61 -26.71
C ASP A 137 35.13 -28.36 -27.26
N TYR A 138 34.22 -28.57 -28.20
CA TYR A 138 33.40 -27.51 -28.79
C TYR A 138 32.69 -26.65 -27.73
N TYR A 139 32.18 -27.25 -26.65
CA TYR A 139 31.42 -26.54 -25.62
C TYR A 139 32.29 -25.64 -24.75
N ASN A 140 33.62 -25.77 -24.79
CA ASN A 140 34.54 -24.89 -24.06
C ASN A 140 34.77 -23.54 -24.74
N ASP A 141 34.76 -23.49 -26.08
CA ASP A 141 35.04 -22.28 -26.87
C ASP A 141 33.81 -21.75 -27.65
N PHE A 142 32.65 -22.40 -27.49
CA PHE A 142 31.42 -22.02 -28.17
C PHE A 142 30.86 -20.68 -27.67
N ASP A 143 30.84 -19.69 -28.57
CA ASP A 143 30.15 -18.41 -28.34
C ASP A 143 28.66 -18.56 -28.69
N LYS A 144 27.85 -18.82 -27.66
CA LYS A 144 26.39 -18.92 -27.77
C LYS A 144 25.71 -17.67 -28.35
N PHE A 145 26.37 -16.52 -28.36
CA PHE A 145 25.84 -15.24 -28.86
C PHE A 145 26.42 -14.84 -30.22
N LYS A 146 27.21 -15.71 -30.86
CA LYS A 146 27.67 -15.46 -32.23
C LYS A 146 26.50 -15.64 -33.20
N VAL A 147 26.27 -14.63 -34.04
CA VAL A 147 25.26 -14.67 -35.11
C VAL A 147 25.77 -15.56 -36.25
N THR A 148 24.91 -16.47 -36.70
CA THR A 148 25.18 -17.39 -37.81
C THR A 148 24.60 -16.86 -39.12
N ASP A 149 25.11 -17.35 -40.25
CA ASP A 149 24.60 -16.93 -41.57
C ASP A 149 23.18 -17.42 -41.82
N GLN A 150 22.84 -18.61 -41.31
CA GLN A 150 21.47 -19.14 -41.35
C GLN A 150 20.47 -18.20 -40.67
N GLU A 151 20.79 -17.69 -39.48
CA GLU A 151 19.90 -16.76 -38.75
C GLU A 151 19.71 -15.44 -39.51
N ARG A 152 20.73 -14.98 -40.26
CA ARG A 152 20.59 -13.79 -41.12
C ARG A 152 19.63 -14.06 -42.28
N GLU A 153 19.73 -15.21 -42.92
CA GLU A 153 18.84 -15.60 -44.03
C GLU A 153 17.39 -15.76 -43.56
N GLU A 154 17.19 -16.37 -42.40
CA GLU A 154 15.88 -16.50 -41.75
C GLU A 154 15.28 -15.12 -41.45
N TYR A 155 16.08 -14.18 -40.92
CA TYR A 155 15.64 -12.81 -40.68
C TYR A 155 15.28 -12.05 -41.97
N GLN A 156 16.04 -12.21 -43.05
CA GLN A 156 15.69 -11.60 -44.35
C GLN A 156 14.38 -12.16 -44.91
N THR A 157 14.15 -13.47 -44.77
CA THR A 157 12.90 -14.12 -45.17
C THR A 157 11.73 -13.56 -44.35
N PHE A 158 11.90 -13.44 -43.03
CA PHE A 158 10.92 -12.82 -42.14
C PHE A 158 10.60 -11.38 -42.55
N LEU A 159 11.61 -10.54 -42.80
CA LEU A 159 11.42 -9.17 -43.28
C LEU A 159 10.69 -9.11 -44.63
N SER A 160 10.94 -10.05 -45.54
CA SER A 160 10.26 -10.07 -46.84
C SER A 160 8.76 -10.36 -46.74
N GLY A 161 8.33 -11.10 -45.70
CA GLY A 161 6.94 -11.47 -45.45
C GLY A 161 6.10 -10.40 -44.74
N LEU A 162 6.73 -9.37 -44.17
CA LEU A 162 6.05 -8.32 -43.39
C LEU A 162 5.61 -7.14 -44.26
N SER A 163 4.43 -6.60 -43.96
CA SER A 163 3.96 -5.32 -44.49
C SER A 163 4.78 -4.13 -43.95
N GLU A 164 4.68 -2.98 -44.61
CA GLU A 164 5.37 -1.76 -44.16
C GLU A 164 4.93 -1.30 -42.76
N ALA A 165 3.64 -1.48 -42.44
CA ALA A 165 3.09 -1.16 -41.12
C ALA A 165 3.70 -2.06 -40.02
N GLU A 166 3.83 -3.36 -40.27
CA GLU A 166 4.43 -4.30 -39.32
C GLU A 166 5.93 -4.04 -39.14
N LYS A 167 6.65 -3.76 -40.23
CA LYS A 167 8.07 -3.35 -40.19
C LYS A 167 8.28 -2.10 -39.34
N SER A 168 7.38 -1.12 -39.45
CA SER A 168 7.46 0.11 -38.65
C SER A 168 7.21 -0.15 -37.15
N THR A 169 6.38 -1.14 -36.83
CA THR A 169 6.03 -1.49 -35.45
C THR A 169 7.19 -2.21 -34.76
N ILE A 170 7.81 -3.18 -35.45
CA ILE A 170 8.98 -3.92 -34.97
C ILE A 170 10.16 -2.99 -34.73
N ASN A 171 10.40 -2.05 -35.64
CA ASN A 171 11.48 -1.07 -35.53
C ASN A 171 11.13 0.15 -34.66
N SER A 172 9.94 0.20 -34.06
CA SER A 172 9.50 1.38 -33.31
C SER A 172 10.30 1.62 -32.03
N GLY A 173 10.98 0.57 -31.52
CA GLY A 173 11.72 0.62 -30.25
C GLY A 173 10.84 1.00 -29.05
N SER A 174 9.53 0.76 -29.15
CA SER A 174 8.58 1.17 -28.12
C SER A 174 8.63 0.20 -26.94
N TYR A 175 8.55 0.77 -25.74
CA TYR A 175 8.40 0.08 -24.48
C TYR A 175 6.91 0.00 -24.13
N PHE A 176 6.45 -1.19 -23.78
CA PHE A 176 5.07 -1.46 -23.41
C PHE A 176 5.03 -1.81 -21.92
N TYR A 177 4.48 -0.92 -21.11
CA TYR A 177 4.35 -1.12 -19.67
C TYR A 177 2.91 -1.51 -19.33
N VAL A 178 2.71 -2.70 -18.78
CA VAL A 178 1.42 -3.12 -18.23
C VAL A 178 1.46 -2.88 -16.73
N VAL A 179 0.73 -1.88 -16.28
CA VAL A 179 0.57 -1.50 -14.87
C VAL A 179 -0.67 -2.19 -14.32
N ASP A 180 -0.48 -3.10 -13.38
CA ASP A 180 -1.56 -3.75 -12.66
C ASP A 180 -1.92 -2.93 -11.43
N LEU A 181 -3.20 -2.60 -11.30
CA LEU A 181 -3.76 -1.82 -10.22
C LEU A 181 -4.75 -2.65 -9.42
N LYS A 182 -4.78 -2.38 -8.12
CA LYS A 182 -5.75 -2.97 -7.21
C LYS A 182 -6.44 -1.88 -6.40
N ASN A 183 -7.77 -1.87 -6.43
CA ASN A 183 -8.60 -1.07 -5.54
C ASN A 183 -8.80 -1.84 -4.24
N VAL A 184 -7.99 -1.54 -3.24
CA VAL A 184 -7.99 -2.15 -1.91
C VAL A 184 -9.10 -1.54 -1.04
N GLY A 185 -9.29 -0.22 -1.15
CA GLY A 185 -10.23 0.52 -0.30
C GLY A 185 -11.70 0.42 -0.73
N GLY A 186 -11.96 -0.12 -1.93
CA GLY A 186 -13.30 -0.36 -2.49
C GLY A 186 -13.90 0.84 -3.21
N LEU A 187 -13.40 2.06 -2.96
CA LEU A 187 -13.88 3.28 -3.59
C LEU A 187 -13.24 3.49 -4.97
N VAL A 188 -14.03 3.29 -6.03
CA VAL A 188 -13.58 3.56 -7.40
C VAL A 188 -13.28 5.05 -7.57
N MET A 189 -12.13 5.35 -8.15
CA MET A 189 -11.64 6.71 -8.41
C MET A 189 -10.90 6.77 -9.75
N PRO A 190 -10.79 7.95 -10.38
CA PRO A 190 -9.88 8.16 -11.50
C PRO A 190 -8.45 7.77 -11.13
N VAL A 191 -7.71 7.21 -12.09
CA VAL A 191 -6.31 6.82 -11.89
C VAL A 191 -5.42 7.88 -12.53
N ILE A 192 -4.57 8.51 -11.73
CA ILE A 192 -3.69 9.60 -12.16
C ILE A 192 -2.25 9.14 -11.95
N PHE A 193 -1.52 8.95 -13.05
CA PHE A 193 -0.11 8.61 -13.00
C PHE A 193 0.75 9.79 -13.33
N LYS A 194 1.88 9.91 -12.63
CA LYS A 194 3.06 10.62 -13.10
C LYS A 194 4.14 9.61 -13.44
N VAL A 195 4.51 9.59 -14.71
CA VAL A 195 5.55 8.73 -15.27
C VAL A 195 6.84 9.55 -15.32
N GLU A 196 7.90 9.03 -14.70
CA GLU A 196 9.24 9.59 -14.76
C GLU A 196 10.11 8.72 -15.66
N TYR A 197 10.76 9.31 -16.66
CA TYR A 197 11.63 8.61 -17.60
C TYR A 197 13.09 8.63 -17.17
N VAL A 198 13.88 7.70 -17.71
CA VAL A 198 15.34 7.62 -17.45
C VAL A 198 16.07 8.90 -17.88
N ASP A 199 15.58 9.58 -18.92
CA ASP A 199 16.13 10.86 -19.41
C ASP A 199 15.78 12.08 -18.54
N GLY A 200 15.00 11.88 -17.46
CA GLY A 200 14.59 12.93 -16.52
C GLY A 200 13.32 13.69 -16.91
N THR A 201 12.73 13.41 -18.09
CA THR A 201 11.43 13.98 -18.46
C THR A 201 10.28 13.29 -17.71
N THR A 202 9.13 13.96 -17.60
CA THR A 202 7.94 13.42 -16.94
C THR A 202 6.69 13.59 -17.79
N GLU A 203 5.75 12.66 -17.66
CA GLU A 203 4.43 12.70 -18.31
C GLU A 203 3.32 12.41 -17.28
N ASP A 204 2.25 13.22 -17.31
CA ASP A 204 1.07 13.01 -16.49
C ASP A 204 -0.02 12.31 -17.31
N ILE A 205 -0.46 11.13 -16.86
CA ILE A 205 -1.49 10.33 -17.52
C ILE A 205 -2.72 10.27 -16.62
N ARG A 206 -3.84 10.83 -17.10
CA ARG A 206 -5.12 10.81 -16.40
C ARG A 206 -6.07 9.79 -17.03
N ILE A 207 -6.61 8.91 -16.20
CA ILE A 207 -7.51 7.86 -16.61
C ILE A 207 -8.83 8.03 -15.83
N PRO A 208 -9.96 8.16 -16.53
CA PRO A 208 -11.28 8.27 -15.88
C PRO A 208 -11.64 7.05 -15.03
N ALA A 209 -12.58 7.21 -14.09
CA ALA A 209 -13.01 6.14 -13.17
C ALA A 209 -13.66 4.93 -13.90
N GLU A 210 -14.07 5.12 -15.15
CA GLU A 210 -14.65 4.10 -16.02
C GLU A 210 -13.69 2.95 -16.34
N ILE A 211 -12.39 3.10 -16.06
CA ILE A 211 -11.42 2.00 -16.11
C ILE A 211 -11.89 0.81 -15.24
N TRP A 212 -12.62 1.08 -14.16
CA TRP A 212 -13.11 0.08 -13.21
C TRP A 212 -14.40 -0.62 -13.67
N ARG A 213 -15.03 -0.23 -14.79
CA ARG A 213 -16.41 -0.65 -15.16
C ARG A 213 -16.66 -2.15 -15.21
N TYR A 214 -15.66 -2.95 -15.58
CA TYR A 214 -15.79 -4.41 -15.69
C TYR A 214 -15.33 -5.14 -14.44
N ASN A 215 -14.41 -4.54 -13.70
CA ASN A 215 -13.87 -5.08 -12.46
C ASN A 215 -13.47 -3.92 -11.55
N ASN A 216 -14.22 -3.75 -10.46
CA ASN A 216 -14.01 -2.66 -9.52
C ASN A 216 -12.85 -2.90 -8.56
N PHE A 217 -12.25 -4.09 -8.56
CA PHE A 217 -11.17 -4.50 -7.65
C PHE A 217 -9.80 -4.51 -8.31
N GLU A 218 -9.70 -4.96 -9.56
CA GLU A 218 -8.41 -5.15 -10.23
C GLU A 218 -8.51 -4.76 -11.70
N VAL A 219 -7.53 -4.02 -12.19
CA VAL A 219 -7.45 -3.62 -13.60
C VAL A 219 -6.00 -3.46 -14.04
N SER A 220 -5.73 -3.76 -15.31
CA SER A 220 -4.42 -3.53 -15.92
C SER A 220 -4.50 -2.41 -16.94
N LYS A 221 -3.55 -1.48 -16.89
CA LYS A 221 -3.41 -0.39 -17.86
C LYS A 221 -2.14 -0.56 -18.67
N LEU A 222 -2.27 -0.54 -20.00
CA LEU A 222 -1.15 -0.44 -20.91
C LEU A 222 -0.72 1.03 -21.08
N ILE A 223 0.57 1.29 -20.88
CA ILE A 223 1.26 2.54 -21.18
C ILE A 223 2.30 2.24 -22.25
N VAL A 224 2.22 2.93 -23.38
CA VAL A 224 3.16 2.78 -24.50
C VAL A 224 4.07 4.00 -24.51
N SER A 225 5.38 3.79 -24.51
CA SER A 225 6.36 4.87 -24.48
C SER A 225 7.53 4.58 -25.42
N LYS A 226 8.09 5.62 -26.04
CA LYS A 226 9.37 5.52 -26.76
C LYS A 226 10.59 5.61 -25.84
N LYS A 227 10.36 5.96 -24.59
CA LYS A 227 11.38 6.18 -23.56
C LYS A 227 11.21 5.15 -22.45
N GLU A 228 12.33 4.70 -21.92
CA GLU A 228 12.33 3.79 -20.77
C GLU A 228 11.84 4.54 -19.51
N VAL A 229 10.85 3.94 -18.85
CA VAL A 229 10.27 4.43 -17.60
C VAL A 229 11.19 4.08 -16.43
N LYS A 230 11.54 5.10 -15.65
CA LYS A 230 12.30 4.98 -14.41
C LYS A 230 11.38 4.75 -13.21
N ALA A 231 10.27 5.48 -13.14
CA ALA A 231 9.32 5.37 -12.05
C ALA A 231 7.89 5.73 -12.50
N ILE A 232 6.91 5.16 -11.80
CA ILE A 232 5.49 5.52 -11.92
C ILE A 232 5.00 5.86 -10.52
N VAL A 233 4.38 7.02 -10.37
CA VAL A 233 3.78 7.49 -9.13
C VAL A 233 2.28 7.63 -9.34
N LEU A 234 1.49 6.95 -8.54
CA LEU A 234 0.05 7.11 -8.49
C LEU A 234 -0.32 8.29 -7.60
N ASP A 235 -1.27 9.09 -8.08
CA ASP A 235 -1.83 10.27 -7.42
C ASP A 235 -0.75 11.20 -6.80
N PRO A 236 0.18 11.72 -7.61
CA PRO A 236 1.32 12.51 -7.12
C PRO A 236 0.92 13.80 -6.40
N ASN A 237 -0.29 14.31 -6.65
CA ASN A 237 -0.81 15.57 -6.14
C ASN A 237 -1.92 15.38 -5.08
N LEU A 238 -2.21 14.13 -4.67
CA LEU A 238 -3.22 13.81 -3.65
C LEU A 238 -4.64 14.25 -4.05
N GLU A 239 -4.98 14.06 -5.33
CA GLU A 239 -6.24 14.43 -5.96
C GLU A 239 -7.38 13.44 -5.71
N THR A 240 -7.09 12.21 -5.26
CA THR A 240 -8.11 11.17 -5.04
C THR A 240 -8.34 10.86 -3.56
N ALA A 241 -7.60 11.50 -2.65
CA ALA A 241 -7.59 11.23 -1.21
C ALA A 241 -7.31 9.76 -0.85
N ASP A 242 -6.30 9.19 -1.53
CA ASP A 242 -5.76 7.88 -1.19
C ASP A 242 -5.26 7.84 0.26
N THR A 243 -5.62 6.78 0.98
CA THR A 243 -5.29 6.60 2.39
C THR A 243 -3.96 5.88 2.63
N ASP A 244 -3.43 5.14 1.66
CA ASP A 244 -2.13 4.46 1.75
C ASP A 244 -1.18 4.88 0.63
N LEU A 245 -0.48 5.98 0.86
CA LEU A 245 0.50 6.51 -0.09
C LEU A 245 1.72 5.59 -0.30
N ILE A 246 1.94 4.57 0.53
CA ILE A 246 3.14 3.72 0.44
C ILE A 246 3.08 2.82 -0.80
N ASN A 247 1.88 2.38 -1.17
CA ASN A 247 1.65 1.45 -2.27
C ASN A 247 1.49 2.17 -3.65
N ASN A 248 1.60 3.50 -3.68
CA ASN A 248 1.47 4.35 -4.87
C ASN A 248 2.72 4.39 -5.76
N PHE A 249 3.82 3.70 -5.39
CA PHE A 249 5.11 3.87 -6.04
C PHE A 249 5.59 2.61 -6.77
N PHE A 250 5.97 2.79 -8.03
CA PHE A 250 6.84 1.87 -8.76
C PHE A 250 8.16 2.54 -9.14
N PRO A 251 9.32 1.91 -8.86
CA PRO A 251 9.51 0.78 -7.97
C PRO A 251 9.05 1.10 -6.53
N ARG A 252 8.72 0.07 -5.75
CA ARG A 252 8.30 0.25 -4.35
C ARG A 252 9.38 0.98 -3.56
N ARG A 253 8.98 2.04 -2.84
CA ARG A 253 9.87 2.88 -2.04
C ARG A 253 9.62 2.62 -0.56
N ALA A 254 10.68 2.60 0.24
CA ALA A 254 10.53 2.64 1.69
C ALA A 254 10.12 4.05 2.11
N VAL A 255 8.87 4.23 2.53
CA VAL A 255 8.42 5.51 3.10
C VAL A 255 8.86 5.56 4.57
N PRO A 256 9.63 6.57 5.00
CA PRO A 256 10.06 6.69 6.39
C PRO A 256 8.85 7.01 7.26
N THR A 257 8.31 6.00 7.94
CA THR A 257 7.33 6.24 9.01
C THR A 257 8.08 6.84 10.20
N ARG A 258 7.72 8.07 10.58
CA ARG A 258 8.23 8.65 11.81
C ARG A 258 7.60 7.87 12.96
N PHE A 259 8.40 7.07 13.66
CA PHE A 259 8.01 6.53 14.96
C PHE A 259 7.89 7.71 15.93
N GLN A 260 6.69 8.27 16.00
CA GLN A 260 6.37 9.39 16.88
C GLN A 260 6.13 8.84 18.29
N THR A 261 7.11 9.00 19.18
CA THR A 261 6.92 8.80 20.61
C THR A 261 6.14 9.99 21.18
N PHE A 262 4.82 10.03 21.00
CA PHE A 262 3.97 11.07 21.60
C PHE A 262 2.99 10.47 22.61
N LYS A 263 3.16 10.88 23.87
CA LYS A 263 2.08 11.04 24.85
C LYS A 263 1.19 12.17 24.33
N SER A 264 0.09 11.85 23.66
CA SER A 264 -0.96 12.83 23.40
C SER A 264 -1.79 13.01 24.67
N ALA A 265 -1.56 14.13 25.37
CA ALA A 265 -2.55 14.63 26.32
C ALA A 265 -3.77 15.07 25.50
N GLN A 266 -4.89 14.43 25.77
CA GLN A 266 -6.19 14.70 25.14
C GLN A 266 -6.61 16.14 25.47
N SER A 267 -6.52 17.04 24.50
CA SER A 267 -7.08 18.40 24.60
C SER A 267 -8.60 18.33 24.55
N GLY A 268 -9.22 18.05 25.70
CA GLY A 268 -10.65 18.25 25.91
C GLY A 268 -10.95 19.74 26.11
N SER A 269 -11.90 20.26 25.34
CA SER A 269 -12.48 21.59 25.51
C SER A 269 -13.08 21.78 26.91
N VAL A 270 -12.56 22.71 27.70
CA VAL A 270 -13.21 23.21 28.93
C VAL A 270 -13.12 24.74 28.95
N GLN A 271 -14.28 25.37 29.10
CA GLN A 271 -14.47 26.82 29.23
C GLN A 271 -13.92 27.35 30.58
N PRO A 272 -13.46 28.61 30.69
CA PRO A 272 -12.55 29.02 31.77
C PRO A 272 -13.26 29.70 32.96
N ALA A 273 -12.71 29.50 34.17
CA ALA A 273 -12.73 30.43 35.31
C ALA A 273 -11.66 29.99 36.36
N PRO A 274 -11.22 30.85 37.31
CA PRO A 274 -10.11 31.79 37.17
C PRO A 274 -8.85 31.46 38.03
N THR A 275 -7.71 32.05 37.62
CA THR A 275 -6.42 32.36 38.32
C THR A 275 -6.32 32.06 39.83
N GLN A 276 -5.26 31.51 40.45
CA GLN A 276 -3.78 31.61 40.35
C GLN A 276 -3.18 30.78 41.55
N PRO A 277 -1.86 30.72 41.88
CA PRO A 277 -0.65 30.32 41.15
C PRO A 277 0.23 29.26 41.90
N LEU A 278 1.38 28.93 41.29
CA LEU A 278 2.62 28.29 41.80
C LEU A 278 2.80 26.77 41.63
N THR A 279 3.78 26.46 40.78
CA THR A 279 4.43 25.15 40.55
C THR A 279 5.10 24.58 41.81
N PRO A 280 5.19 23.24 41.88
CA PRO A 280 6.51 22.64 42.04
C PRO A 280 6.79 21.53 41.00
N THR A 281 8.08 21.36 40.76
CA THR A 281 8.84 20.40 39.93
C THR A 281 8.19 19.04 39.64
N PRO A 282 8.34 18.48 38.41
CA PRO A 282 7.89 17.12 38.11
C PRO A 282 8.75 16.08 38.83
N PRO A 283 8.15 14.99 39.36
CA PRO A 283 8.90 13.84 39.84
C PRO A 283 9.49 13.06 38.66
N THR A 284 10.70 12.57 38.88
CA THR A 284 11.44 11.63 38.04
C THR A 284 10.60 10.37 37.74
N VAL A 285 10.42 10.06 36.46
CA VAL A 285 9.74 8.82 36.00
C VAL A 285 10.74 7.66 36.03
N ASN A 286 10.49 6.69 36.92
CA ASN A 286 11.16 5.40 36.96
C ASN A 286 10.85 4.59 35.68
N GLN A 287 11.89 4.17 34.94
CA GLN A 287 11.77 3.38 33.70
C GLN A 287 11.73 1.85 33.87
N ASN A 288 11.54 1.34 35.09
CA ASN A 288 11.42 -0.11 35.32
C ASN A 288 10.08 -0.42 36.03
N ALA A 289 9.00 -0.60 35.25
CA ALA A 289 7.84 -1.33 35.76
C ALA A 289 8.28 -2.79 35.84
N GLY A 290 8.40 -3.38 37.03
CA GLY A 290 8.81 -4.78 37.19
C GLY A 290 7.72 -5.73 36.68
N LEU A 291 7.70 -6.00 35.38
CA LEU A 291 6.70 -6.85 34.74
C LEU A 291 6.88 -8.34 35.01
N ASN A 292 8.00 -8.71 35.62
CA ASN A 292 8.35 -10.08 35.95
C ASN A 292 7.28 -10.73 36.84
N GLY A 293 6.80 -11.90 36.43
CA GLY A 293 5.85 -12.70 37.17
C GLY A 293 4.59 -13.04 36.37
N ARG A 294 3.66 -13.72 37.05
CA ARG A 294 2.40 -14.18 36.48
C ARG A 294 1.34 -13.08 36.50
N TRP A 295 0.57 -12.98 35.43
CA TRP A 295 -0.55 -12.06 35.26
C TRP A 295 -1.79 -12.83 34.86
N ASP A 296 -2.90 -12.60 35.55
CA ASP A 296 -4.20 -13.19 35.25
C ASP A 296 -4.97 -12.24 34.34
N ILE A 297 -5.32 -12.71 33.14
CA ILE A 297 -5.90 -11.93 32.04
C ILE A 297 -7.28 -12.47 31.69
N LEU A 298 -8.23 -11.57 31.46
CA LEU A 298 -9.56 -11.86 30.95
C LEU A 298 -9.73 -11.20 29.57
N ILE A 299 -10.08 -12.01 28.57
CA ILE A 299 -10.34 -11.54 27.21
C ILE A 299 -11.84 -11.60 26.93
N ALA A 300 -12.44 -10.48 26.52
CA ALA A 300 -13.85 -10.39 26.19
C ALA A 300 -14.12 -10.86 24.76
N SER A 301 -14.87 -11.95 24.59
CA SER A 301 -15.34 -12.42 23.28
C SER A 301 -16.56 -11.62 22.80
N SER A 302 -16.80 -11.63 21.49
CA SER A 302 -17.94 -10.95 20.82
C SER A 302 -19.32 -11.39 21.32
N GLY A 303 -19.42 -12.53 22.01
CA GLY A 303 -20.64 -13.03 22.66
C GLY A 303 -20.81 -12.68 24.14
N GLY A 304 -19.96 -11.82 24.71
CA GLY A 304 -20.02 -11.43 26.13
C GLY A 304 -19.46 -12.44 27.13
N GLN A 305 -18.93 -13.58 26.65
CA GLN A 305 -18.18 -14.52 27.48
C GLN A 305 -16.72 -14.05 27.62
N THR A 306 -16.19 -14.06 28.85
CA THR A 306 -14.78 -13.78 29.14
C THR A 306 -13.98 -15.07 29.23
N LEU A 307 -12.88 -15.15 28.51
CA LEU A 307 -11.96 -16.29 28.56
C LEU A 307 -10.75 -15.95 29.45
N PRO A 308 -10.38 -16.83 30.39
CA PRO A 308 -9.21 -16.63 31.24
C PRO A 308 -7.92 -17.02 30.52
N PHE A 309 -6.90 -16.20 30.66
CA PHE A 309 -5.54 -16.40 30.17
C PHE A 309 -4.57 -16.10 31.31
N ALA A 310 -3.40 -16.71 31.31
CA ALA A 310 -2.33 -16.37 32.25
C ALA A 310 -1.04 -16.06 31.50
N PHE A 311 -0.42 -14.90 31.76
CA PHE A 311 0.85 -14.52 31.16
C PHE A 311 1.95 -14.68 32.20
N ASP A 312 2.94 -15.52 31.93
CA ASP A 312 4.16 -15.60 32.72
C ASP A 312 5.24 -14.79 31.99
N LEU A 313 5.55 -13.60 32.50
CA LEU A 313 6.42 -12.63 31.83
C LEU A 313 7.77 -12.51 32.53
N ASN A 314 8.83 -12.41 31.74
CA ASN A 314 10.17 -12.06 32.19
C ASN A 314 10.73 -10.92 31.33
N GLN A 315 11.11 -9.84 31.98
CA GLN A 315 11.62 -8.62 31.38
C GLN A 315 13.13 -8.50 31.60
N THR A 316 13.85 -8.35 30.51
CA THR A 316 15.27 -7.97 30.51
C THR A 316 15.42 -6.71 29.65
N GLY A 317 15.56 -5.56 30.32
CA GLY A 317 15.52 -4.24 29.66
C GLY A 317 14.17 -3.99 29.00
N ASN A 318 14.16 -3.71 27.70
CA ASN A 318 12.93 -3.49 26.93
C ASN A 318 12.35 -4.77 26.31
N VAL A 319 13.03 -5.91 26.47
CA VAL A 319 12.63 -7.19 25.86
C VAL A 319 11.83 -7.99 26.89
N ILE A 320 10.69 -8.52 26.44
CA ILE A 320 9.82 -9.40 27.22
C ILE A 320 9.85 -10.79 26.61
N THR A 321 10.18 -11.77 27.44
CA THR A 321 10.11 -13.19 27.14
C THR A 321 9.11 -13.86 28.08
N GLY A 322 8.67 -15.07 27.77
CA GLY A 322 7.69 -15.76 28.62
C GLY A 322 6.72 -16.65 27.85
N THR A 323 5.67 -17.05 28.55
CA THR A 323 4.61 -17.92 28.04
C THR A 323 3.22 -17.34 28.33
N ILE A 324 2.27 -17.69 27.48
CA ILE A 324 0.85 -17.34 27.59
C ILE A 324 0.06 -18.64 27.66
N GLU A 325 -0.59 -18.89 28.77
CA GLU A 325 -1.49 -20.03 29.00
C GLU A 325 -2.92 -19.63 28.66
N SER A 326 -3.60 -20.50 27.90
CA SER A 326 -5.02 -20.39 27.58
C SER A 326 -5.72 -21.73 27.82
N PRO A 327 -7.07 -21.78 27.85
CA PRO A 327 -7.80 -23.04 27.94
C PRO A 327 -7.53 -23.99 26.77
N GLN A 328 -6.99 -23.49 25.65
CA GLN A 328 -6.69 -24.25 24.44
C GLN A 328 -5.22 -24.68 24.35
N GLY A 329 -4.38 -24.28 25.32
CA GLY A 329 -2.96 -24.62 25.37
C GLY A 329 -2.04 -23.45 25.72
N THR A 330 -0.75 -23.75 25.87
CA THR A 330 0.31 -22.80 26.23
C THR A 330 1.12 -22.38 25.01
N PHE A 331 1.39 -21.07 24.90
CA PHE A 331 2.10 -20.47 23.77
C PHE A 331 3.34 -19.71 24.26
N SER A 332 4.47 -19.86 23.56
CA SER A 332 5.67 -19.07 23.83
C SER A 332 5.60 -17.69 23.17
N ILE A 333 6.15 -16.68 23.83
CA ILE A 333 6.27 -15.33 23.27
C ILE A 333 7.44 -15.34 22.26
N ARG A 334 7.13 -15.14 20.98
CA ARG A 334 8.12 -15.05 19.89
C ARG A 334 8.85 -13.70 19.90
N SER A 335 8.11 -12.63 20.18
CA SER A 335 8.67 -11.29 20.31
C SER A 335 7.83 -10.50 21.31
N GLY A 336 8.44 -10.07 22.41
CA GLY A 336 7.81 -9.22 23.40
C GLY A 336 8.65 -7.97 23.64
N THR A 337 8.00 -6.82 23.72
CA THR A 337 8.66 -5.55 24.02
C THR A 337 7.84 -4.75 25.01
N PHE A 338 8.50 -4.13 25.98
CA PHE A 338 7.89 -3.15 26.87
C PHE A 338 8.65 -1.83 26.77
N GLN A 339 7.97 -0.80 26.27
CA GLN A 339 8.55 0.54 26.12
C GLN A 339 7.47 1.58 26.38
N ASN A 340 7.83 2.63 27.13
CA ASN A 340 6.93 3.76 27.44
C ASN A 340 5.58 3.36 28.07
N GLY A 341 5.54 2.29 28.86
CA GLY A 341 4.32 1.80 29.51
C GLY A 341 3.42 0.93 28.62
N LEU A 342 3.83 0.66 27.37
CA LEU A 342 3.12 -0.19 26.43
C LEU A 342 3.83 -1.55 26.31
N LEU A 343 3.10 -2.62 26.60
CA LEU A 343 3.48 -4.00 26.40
C LEU A 343 2.97 -4.48 25.04
N THR A 344 3.86 -5.00 24.19
CA THR A 344 3.50 -5.68 22.95
C THR A 344 4.04 -7.10 22.99
N LEU A 345 3.18 -8.11 22.83
CA LEU A 345 3.55 -9.53 22.81
C LEU A 345 3.04 -10.18 21.53
N LYS A 346 3.90 -10.92 20.81
CA LYS A 346 3.50 -11.80 19.70
C LYS A 346 3.82 -13.24 20.04
N THR A 347 2.85 -14.13 19.86
CA THR A 347 2.98 -15.56 20.17
C THR A 347 3.55 -16.36 18.99
N SER A 348 4.19 -17.49 19.28
CA SER A 348 4.76 -18.40 18.25
C SER A 348 3.75 -19.42 17.69
N SER A 349 2.45 -19.29 17.96
CA SER A 349 1.45 -20.30 17.57
C SER A 349 1.00 -20.15 16.11
N ALA A 350 0.46 -21.24 15.53
CA ALA A 350 -0.12 -21.25 14.18
C ALA A 350 -1.30 -20.26 13.99
N ILE A 351 -1.87 -19.77 15.08
CA ILE A 351 -3.02 -18.84 15.11
C ILE A 351 -2.54 -17.39 15.28
N GLY A 352 -1.29 -17.14 15.70
CA GLY A 352 -0.65 -15.82 15.60
C GLY A 352 -1.32 -14.69 16.40
N PHE A 353 -1.44 -14.82 17.72
CA PHE A 353 -1.98 -13.75 18.57
C PHE A 353 -0.97 -12.61 18.77
N THR A 354 -1.45 -11.37 18.65
CA THR A 354 -0.71 -10.15 19.01
C THR A 354 -1.45 -9.41 20.11
N PHE A 355 -0.81 -9.24 21.27
CA PHE A 355 -1.35 -8.51 22.41
C PHE A 355 -0.67 -7.16 22.51
N ILE A 356 -1.46 -6.09 22.68
CA ILE A 356 -0.98 -4.73 22.92
C ILE A 356 -1.71 -4.21 24.14
N GLY A 357 -0.99 -3.94 25.23
CA GLY A 357 -1.60 -3.50 26.49
C GLY A 357 -0.81 -2.44 27.21
N GLN A 358 -1.51 -1.58 27.95
CA GLN A 358 -0.92 -0.61 28.86
C GLN A 358 -0.89 -1.16 30.27
N ILE A 359 0.19 -0.82 31.00
CA ILE A 359 0.39 -1.28 32.38
C ILE A 359 0.35 -0.09 33.32
N SER A 360 -0.51 -0.18 34.33
CA SER A 360 -0.67 0.81 35.38
C SER A 360 -0.61 0.12 36.74
N GLY A 361 0.55 0.16 37.38
CA GLY A 361 0.81 -0.58 38.62
C GLY A 361 0.73 -2.10 38.41
N ASN A 362 -0.15 -2.77 39.16
CA ASN A 362 -0.42 -4.20 39.04
C ASN A 362 -1.55 -4.53 38.06
N ASN A 363 -2.05 -3.57 37.28
CA ASN A 363 -3.14 -3.79 36.32
C ASN A 363 -2.63 -3.66 34.89
N ILE A 364 -3.19 -4.47 34.00
CA ILE A 364 -2.94 -4.43 32.57
C ILE A 364 -4.27 -4.42 31.80
N SER A 365 -4.37 -3.60 30.76
CA SER A 365 -5.50 -3.60 29.85
C SER A 365 -5.06 -3.31 28.43
N GLY A 366 -5.76 -3.85 27.43
CA GLY A 366 -5.31 -3.77 26.06
C GLY A 366 -6.22 -4.42 25.04
N THR A 367 -5.70 -4.57 23.82
CA THR A 367 -6.35 -5.31 22.74
C THR A 367 -5.50 -6.49 22.30
N VAL A 368 -6.18 -7.57 21.90
CA VAL A 368 -5.58 -8.73 21.27
C VAL A 368 -6.13 -8.86 19.86
N THR A 369 -5.23 -8.95 18.89
CA THR A 369 -5.56 -9.30 17.51
C THR A 369 -5.39 -10.80 17.32
N ALA A 370 -6.49 -11.47 16.97
CA ALA A 370 -6.53 -12.89 16.60
C ALA A 370 -7.08 -13.04 15.17
N PRO A 371 -6.95 -14.21 14.51
CA PRO A 371 -7.50 -14.42 13.17
C PRO A 371 -9.02 -14.25 13.06
N GLN A 372 -9.72 -14.36 14.19
CA GLN A 372 -11.18 -14.19 14.27
C GLN A 372 -11.62 -12.74 14.53
N GLY A 373 -10.67 -11.81 14.71
CA GLY A 373 -10.96 -10.40 14.98
C GLY A 373 -10.13 -9.81 16.13
N GLU A 374 -10.43 -8.56 16.46
CA GLU A 374 -9.80 -7.84 17.58
C GLU A 374 -10.70 -7.90 18.82
N PHE A 375 -10.11 -8.24 19.97
CA PHE A 375 -10.80 -8.36 21.26
C PHE A 375 -10.12 -7.50 22.31
N THR A 376 -10.87 -7.05 23.31
CA THR A 376 -10.29 -6.32 24.46
C THR A 376 -9.93 -7.31 25.57
N PHE A 377 -8.84 -7.02 26.28
CA PHE A 377 -8.44 -7.77 27.46
C PHE A 377 -8.13 -6.84 28.62
N SER A 378 -8.33 -7.36 29.83
CA SER A 378 -7.94 -6.70 31.08
C SER A 378 -7.47 -7.74 32.08
N GLY A 379 -6.60 -7.37 33.01
CA GLY A 379 -6.05 -8.31 33.97
C GLY A 379 -5.22 -7.63 35.03
N SER A 380 -4.69 -8.45 35.94
CA SER A 380 -3.88 -8.00 37.06
C SER A 380 -2.75 -8.96 37.35
N LYS A 381 -1.66 -8.44 37.89
CA LYS A 381 -0.52 -9.25 38.34
C LYS A 381 -0.97 -10.13 39.50
N SER A 382 -0.71 -11.43 39.39
CA SER A 382 -0.96 -12.38 40.49
C SER A 382 -0.03 -12.01 41.65
N ASN A 383 -0.57 -11.92 42.87
CA ASN A 383 0.20 -11.60 44.08
C ASN A 383 1.22 -12.67 44.44
#